data_AF-A0A353YD90-F1
#
_entry.id   AF-A0A353YD90-F1
#
_cell.length_a   1.000
_cell.length_b   1.000
_cell.length_c   1.000
_cell.angle_alpha   90.00
_cell.angle_beta   90.00
_cell.angle_gamma   90.00
#
_symmetry.space_group_name_H-M   'P 1'
#
loop_
_entity.id
_entity.type
_entity.pdbx_description
1 polymer ?
#
loop_
_entity_poly.entity_id
_entity_poly.type
_entity_poly.pdbx_seq_one_letter_code
_entity_poly.pdbx_strand_id
1 'polypeptide(L)'
;MIAFIGDVHREFDRLAGAVAELPTSVEVAIQVGDLGLHQDDLGPTGPGVPPLSRLVYYVTGNHDHEPSYRGIARPTEMAPNLMFVPRGTVLELDGRRIAFLGGGDSIIDRAERRDGVDWWPEEQVTMADVARFEGVGRVDFLVCHTPPAFVYHFFDLPPDPSAVAVGRAWQMLGRPPVMCGHLHKPREVGGVRVLGELEVLIA
;
A
#
# COMPACT_ATOMS: atom_id res chain seq x y z
N MET A 1 -2.32 -3.70 -18.70
CA MET A 1 -1.35 -2.85 -17.95
C MET A 1 -1.88 -2.59 -16.56
N ILE A 2 -0.97 -2.35 -15.61
CA ILE A 2 -1.31 -2.05 -14.22
C ILE A 2 -0.97 -0.58 -13.93
N ALA A 3 -1.88 0.13 -13.28
CA ALA A 3 -1.58 1.44 -12.71
C ALA A 3 -1.26 1.31 -11.22
N PHE A 4 -0.23 2.01 -10.75
CA PHE A 4 0.09 2.17 -9.34
C PHE A 4 -0.18 3.61 -8.93
N ILE A 5 -0.84 3.79 -7.79
CA ILE A 5 -1.25 5.08 -7.26
C ILE A 5 -0.59 5.26 -5.89
N GLY A 6 0.09 6.39 -5.70
CA GLY A 6 0.73 6.76 -4.44
C GLY A 6 -0.25 7.05 -3.30
N ASP A 7 0.27 7.75 -2.30
CA ASP A 7 -0.43 8.16 -1.07
C ASP A 7 -1.63 9.05 -1.41
N VAL A 8 -2.80 8.77 -0.81
CA VAL A 8 -4.05 9.50 -1.12
C VAL A 8 -4.46 10.43 0.01
N HIS A 9 -4.21 10.05 1.26
CA HIS A 9 -4.56 10.82 2.47
C HIS A 9 -5.98 11.39 2.44
N ARG A 10 -6.97 10.54 2.15
CA ARG A 10 -8.40 10.87 2.14
C ARG A 10 -8.88 11.78 1.00
N GLU A 11 -8.02 12.11 0.05
CA GLU A 11 -8.40 12.86 -1.15
C GLU A 11 -9.20 11.98 -2.15
N PHE A 12 -10.30 11.38 -1.69
CA PHE A 12 -11.02 10.34 -2.42
C PHE A 12 -11.60 10.82 -3.75
N ASP A 13 -12.02 12.09 -3.84
CA ASP A 13 -12.47 12.68 -5.10
C ASP A 13 -11.35 12.77 -6.14
N ARG A 14 -10.13 13.09 -5.69
CA ARG A 14 -8.94 13.13 -6.56
C ARG A 14 -8.52 11.72 -6.98
N LEU A 15 -8.62 10.74 -6.09
CA LEU A 15 -8.45 9.32 -6.43
C LEU A 15 -9.46 8.90 -7.51
N ALA A 16 -10.75 9.20 -7.33
CA ALA A 16 -11.78 8.85 -8.31
C ALA A 16 -11.53 9.51 -9.67
N GLY A 17 -11.11 10.78 -9.68
CA GLY A 17 -10.69 11.49 -10.89
C GLY A 17 -9.52 10.81 -11.58
N ALA A 18 -8.43 10.54 -10.85
CA ALA A 18 -7.25 9.85 -11.39
C ALA A 18 -7.61 8.47 -11.97
N VAL A 19 -8.45 7.70 -11.28
CA VAL A 19 -8.91 6.38 -11.73
C VAL A 19 -9.77 6.48 -12.99
N ALA A 20 -10.62 7.51 -13.11
CA ALA A 20 -11.42 7.75 -14.31
C ALA A 20 -10.57 8.12 -15.54
N GLU A 21 -9.48 8.87 -15.33
CA GLU A 21 -8.57 9.31 -16.38
C GLU A 21 -7.61 8.21 -16.88
N LEU A 22 -7.51 7.06 -16.20
CA LEU A 22 -6.66 5.96 -16.65
C LEU A 22 -7.01 5.53 -18.09
N PRO A 23 -6.02 5.20 -18.94
CA PRO A 23 -6.26 4.66 -20.26
C PRO A 23 -7.09 3.36 -20.21
N THR A 24 -7.87 3.08 -21.24
CA THR A 24 -8.66 1.84 -21.35
C THR A 24 -7.81 0.56 -21.38
N SER A 25 -6.52 0.69 -21.71
CA SER A 25 -5.53 -0.40 -21.67
C SER A 25 -5.03 -0.74 -20.26
N VAL A 26 -5.37 0.07 -19.25
CA VAL A 26 -5.16 -0.25 -17.84
C VAL A 26 -6.34 -1.09 -17.36
N GLU A 27 -6.07 -2.34 -17.02
CA GLU A 27 -7.10 -3.29 -16.56
C GLU A 27 -7.40 -3.10 -15.07
N VAL A 28 -6.36 -2.76 -14.30
CA VAL A 28 -6.40 -2.70 -12.84
C VAL A 28 -5.54 -1.55 -12.33
N ALA A 29 -6.00 -0.94 -11.24
CA ALA A 29 -5.22 0.03 -10.47
C ALA A 29 -4.91 -0.51 -9.06
N ILE A 30 -3.74 -0.17 -8.54
CA ILE A 30 -3.25 -0.59 -7.22
C ILE A 30 -2.77 0.65 -6.46
N GLN A 31 -3.42 0.96 -5.34
CA GLN A 31 -3.06 2.04 -4.43
C GLN A 31 -2.12 1.50 -3.34
N VAL A 32 -0.98 2.16 -3.13
CA VAL A 32 0.16 1.60 -2.38
C VAL A 32 0.17 1.92 -0.87
N GLY A 33 -0.97 2.21 -0.26
CA GLY A 33 -1.09 2.54 1.16
C GLY A 33 -1.24 4.03 1.44
N ASP A 34 -1.69 4.37 2.65
CA ASP A 34 -2.12 5.73 3.00
C ASP A 34 -3.31 6.19 2.16
N LEU A 35 -4.30 5.30 2.02
CA LEU A 35 -5.60 5.66 1.46
C LEU A 35 -6.30 6.68 2.37
N GLY A 36 -6.18 6.48 3.68
CA GLY A 36 -6.81 7.23 4.75
C GLY A 36 -8.23 6.76 5.05
N LEU A 37 -8.63 5.56 4.61
CA LEU A 37 -10.00 5.07 4.78
C LEU A 37 -10.25 4.60 6.22
N HIS A 38 -11.31 5.14 6.84
CA HIS A 38 -11.76 4.78 8.17
C HIS A 38 -13.12 4.08 8.10
N GLN A 39 -13.45 3.26 9.11
CA GLN A 39 -14.74 2.56 9.15
C GLN A 39 -15.93 3.52 9.13
N ASP A 40 -15.78 4.70 9.75
CA ASP A 40 -16.81 5.74 9.78
C ASP A 40 -17.10 6.33 8.39
N ASP A 41 -16.17 6.21 7.43
CA ASP A 41 -16.39 6.63 6.05
C ASP A 41 -17.32 5.69 5.29
N LEU A 42 -17.43 4.44 5.74
CA LEU A 42 -18.20 3.38 5.06
C LEU A 42 -19.63 3.26 5.58
N GLY A 43 -20.00 4.02 6.61
CA GLY A 43 -21.34 4.02 7.18
C GLY A 43 -22.36 4.86 6.38
N PRO A 44 -23.68 4.72 6.65
CA PRO A 44 -24.74 5.48 5.96
C PRO A 44 -24.63 7.01 6.12
N THR A 45 -23.87 7.46 7.12
CA THR A 45 -23.66 8.87 7.47
C THR A 45 -22.22 9.34 7.23
N GLY A 46 -21.34 8.45 6.74
CA GLY A 46 -19.96 8.80 6.42
C GLY A 46 -19.87 9.66 5.16
N PRO A 47 -18.76 10.40 4.96
CA PRO A 47 -18.52 11.09 3.69
C PRO A 47 -18.52 10.13 2.48
N GLY A 48 -18.33 8.84 2.71
CA GLY A 48 -18.28 7.82 1.66
C GLY A 48 -16.97 7.87 0.88
N VAL A 49 -16.73 6.80 0.13
CA VAL A 49 -15.80 6.84 -1.02
C VAL A 49 -16.66 7.07 -2.26
N PRO A 50 -16.38 8.09 -3.09
CA PRO A 50 -17.08 8.30 -4.35
C PRO A 50 -16.95 7.04 -5.23
N PRO A 51 -17.94 6.73 -6.08
CA PRO A 51 -17.87 5.56 -6.94
C PRO A 51 -16.63 5.58 -7.82
N LEU A 52 -15.78 4.55 -7.70
CA LEU A 52 -14.63 4.38 -8.57
C LEU A 52 -15.09 3.77 -9.89
N SER A 53 -14.64 4.34 -11.01
CA SER A 53 -15.02 3.90 -12.36
C SER A 53 -14.38 2.56 -12.76
N ARG A 54 -13.39 2.10 -12.00
CA ARG A 54 -12.62 0.87 -12.20
C ARG A 54 -12.25 0.26 -10.84
N LEU A 55 -12.00 -1.04 -10.83
CA LEU A 55 -11.53 -1.75 -9.64
C LEU A 55 -10.14 -1.25 -9.22
N VAL A 56 -10.04 -0.79 -7.97
CA VAL A 56 -8.80 -0.40 -7.31
C VAL A 56 -8.51 -1.38 -6.18
N TYR A 57 -7.37 -2.05 -6.25
CA TYR A 57 -6.81 -2.79 -5.12
C TYR A 57 -6.02 -1.83 -4.25
N TYR A 58 -6.04 -1.99 -2.94
CA TYR A 58 -5.19 -1.20 -2.07
C TYR A 58 -4.65 -2.02 -0.89
N VAL A 59 -3.53 -1.55 -0.37
CA VAL A 59 -2.94 -2.02 0.88
C VAL A 59 -3.03 -0.92 1.92
N THR A 60 -2.84 -1.23 3.20
CA THR A 60 -2.75 -0.19 4.23
C THR A 60 -1.38 0.50 4.22
N GLY A 61 -1.31 1.74 4.71
CA GLY A 61 -0.10 2.44 5.13
C GLY A 61 -0.15 2.82 6.62
N ASN A 62 0.66 3.80 7.04
CA ASN A 62 0.69 4.28 8.43
C ASN A 62 -0.40 5.32 8.74
N HIS A 63 -1.09 5.89 7.75
CA HIS A 63 -2.23 6.79 7.95
C HIS A 63 -3.60 6.14 7.71
N ASP A 64 -3.64 4.81 7.61
CA ASP A 64 -4.89 4.05 7.56
C ASP A 64 -5.34 3.62 8.97
N HIS A 65 -6.65 3.51 9.18
CA HIS A 65 -7.20 3.07 10.46
C HIS A 65 -7.05 1.55 10.64
N GLU A 66 -5.89 1.10 11.13
CA GLU A 66 -5.53 -0.32 11.31
C GLU A 66 -6.65 -1.19 11.94
N PRO A 67 -7.39 -0.74 12.97
CA PRO A 67 -8.48 -1.52 13.54
C PRO A 67 -9.58 -1.93 12.55
N SER A 68 -9.82 -1.13 11.50
CA SER A 68 -10.81 -1.43 10.45
C SER A 68 -10.50 -2.70 9.67
N TYR A 69 -9.23 -3.09 9.61
CA TYR A 69 -8.74 -4.17 8.74
C TYR A 69 -8.49 -5.47 9.51
N ARG A 70 -8.55 -5.44 10.84
CA ARG A 70 -8.30 -6.60 11.70
C ARG A 70 -9.29 -7.71 11.40
N GLY A 71 -8.77 -8.93 11.22
CA GLY A 71 -9.56 -10.12 10.93
C GLY A 71 -9.92 -10.32 9.46
N ILE A 72 -9.64 -9.37 8.57
CA ILE A 72 -9.82 -9.55 7.13
C ILE A 72 -8.65 -10.38 6.59
N ALA A 73 -8.92 -11.66 6.29
CA ALA A 73 -7.89 -12.63 5.88
C ALA A 73 -7.82 -12.89 4.37
N ARG A 74 -8.74 -12.30 3.59
CA ARG A 74 -8.81 -12.42 2.13
C ARG A 74 -9.14 -11.08 1.50
N PRO A 75 -8.82 -10.85 0.22
CA PRO A 75 -9.25 -9.64 -0.48
C PRO A 75 -10.74 -9.39 -0.27
N THR A 76 -11.09 -8.18 0.16
CA THR A 76 -12.46 -7.82 0.55
C THR A 76 -12.80 -6.46 -0.02
N GLU A 77 -13.95 -6.37 -0.68
CA GLU A 77 -14.48 -5.11 -1.20
C GLU A 77 -15.00 -4.27 -0.02
N MET A 78 -14.36 -3.12 0.21
CA MET A 78 -14.66 -2.23 1.33
C MET A 78 -15.66 -1.13 0.92
N ALA A 79 -15.64 -0.75 -0.34
CA ALA A 79 -16.60 0.14 -1.01
C ALA A 79 -16.70 -0.29 -2.49
N PRO A 80 -17.73 0.14 -3.25
CA PRO A 80 -17.87 -0.24 -4.65
C PRO A 80 -16.59 -0.01 -5.46
N ASN A 81 -16.05 -1.06 -6.07
CA ASN A 81 -14.81 -1.07 -6.84
C ASN A 81 -13.54 -0.73 -6.03
N LEU A 82 -13.56 -0.84 -4.70
CA LEU A 82 -12.42 -0.62 -3.83
C LEU A 82 -12.12 -1.88 -2.99
N MET A 83 -11.05 -2.58 -3.34
CA MET A 83 -10.69 -3.89 -2.81
C MET A 83 -9.48 -3.79 -1.88
N PHE A 84 -9.70 -4.04 -0.59
CA PHE A 84 -8.59 -4.17 0.37
C PHE A 84 -7.86 -5.50 0.17
N VAL A 85 -6.53 -5.47 0.18
CA VAL A 85 -5.66 -6.64 0.08
C VAL A 85 -4.85 -6.84 1.37
N PRO A 86 -5.11 -7.93 2.13
CA PRO A 86 -4.37 -8.21 3.36
C PRO A 86 -2.88 -8.48 3.13
N ARG A 87 -2.06 -8.15 4.15
CA ARG A 87 -0.62 -8.45 4.18
C ARG A 87 -0.34 -9.93 3.92
N GLY A 88 0.66 -10.23 3.08
CA GLY A 88 1.04 -11.60 2.75
C GLY A 88 0.22 -12.23 1.62
N THR A 89 -0.66 -11.47 0.97
CA THR A 89 -1.45 -11.95 -0.17
C THR A 89 -0.62 -11.92 -1.44
N VAL A 90 -0.81 -12.91 -2.32
CA VAL A 90 -0.27 -12.91 -3.68
C VAL A 90 -1.43 -13.09 -4.65
N LEU A 91 -1.57 -12.17 -5.61
CA LEU A 91 -2.60 -12.21 -6.64
C LEU A 91 -1.98 -12.32 -8.04
N GLU A 92 -2.75 -12.84 -8.97
CA GLU A 92 -2.45 -12.74 -10.40
C GLU A 92 -3.36 -11.66 -11.01
N LEU A 93 -2.77 -10.58 -11.51
CA LEU A 93 -3.47 -9.43 -12.09
C LEU A 93 -2.78 -9.05 -13.40
N ASP A 94 -3.53 -8.87 -14.49
CA ASP A 94 -2.96 -8.58 -15.84
C ASP A 94 -1.85 -9.58 -16.25
N GLY A 95 -2.02 -10.86 -15.87
CA GLY A 95 -1.05 -11.93 -16.11
C GLY A 95 0.28 -11.77 -15.36
N ARG A 96 0.33 -10.93 -14.31
CA ARG A 96 1.48 -10.71 -13.44
C ARG A 96 1.18 -11.21 -12.03
N ARG A 97 2.16 -11.84 -11.41
CA ARG A 97 2.10 -12.27 -10.01
C ARG A 97 2.58 -11.15 -9.09
N ILE A 98 1.71 -10.68 -8.22
CA ILE A 98 1.95 -9.50 -7.38
C ILE A 98 1.82 -9.89 -5.91
N ALA A 99 2.86 -9.64 -5.13
CA ALA A 99 2.84 -9.79 -3.67
C ALA A 99 2.44 -8.48 -3.01
N PHE A 100 1.59 -8.55 -1.97
CA PHE A 100 1.07 -7.38 -1.27
C PHE A 100 1.48 -7.43 0.21
N LEU A 101 2.18 -6.38 0.65
CA LEU A 101 2.70 -6.23 2.01
C LEU A 101 2.46 -4.79 2.49
N GLY A 102 1.19 -4.49 2.74
CA GLY A 102 0.77 -3.23 3.36
C GLY A 102 1.22 -3.09 4.82
N GLY A 103 0.73 -2.03 5.44
CA GLY A 103 1.22 -1.53 6.71
C GLY A 103 2.46 -0.69 6.53
N GLY A 104 2.77 0.01 7.59
CA GLY A 104 3.93 0.85 7.75
C GLY A 104 3.85 1.50 9.11
N ASP A 105 5.01 1.76 9.69
CA ASP A 105 5.16 2.62 10.84
C ASP A 105 6.07 3.79 10.44
N SER A 106 5.96 4.89 11.17
CA SER A 106 6.76 6.10 10.94
C SER A 106 7.36 6.55 12.26
N ILE A 107 8.69 6.48 12.39
CA ILE A 107 9.39 7.01 13.57
C ILE A 107 9.09 8.51 13.73
N ILE A 108 8.98 9.23 12.62
CA ILE A 108 8.70 10.67 12.59
C ILE A 108 7.29 10.93 13.12
N ASP A 109 6.27 10.28 12.54
CA ASP A 109 4.88 10.54 12.94
C ASP A 109 4.58 9.98 14.34
N ARG A 110 5.27 8.91 14.74
CA ARG A 110 5.10 8.33 16.08
C ARG A 110 5.41 9.32 17.20
N ALA A 111 6.31 10.28 16.98
CA ALA A 111 6.64 11.29 17.99
C ALA A 111 5.45 12.22 18.31
N GLU A 112 4.50 12.36 17.38
CA GLU A 112 3.36 13.28 17.48
C GLU A 112 2.01 12.56 17.63
N ARG A 113 1.97 11.24 17.41
CA ARG A 113 0.74 10.41 17.46
C ARG A 113 0.54 9.68 18.79
N ARG A 114 -0.71 9.39 19.10
CA ARG A 114 -1.23 8.83 20.35
C ARG A 114 -1.72 7.40 20.15
N ASP A 115 -1.25 6.54 21.04
CA ASP A 115 -1.60 5.12 21.08
C ASP A 115 -3.12 4.90 21.18
N GLY A 116 -3.64 4.10 20.25
CA GLY A 116 -5.03 3.70 20.16
C GLY A 116 -5.98 4.75 19.59
N VAL A 117 -5.50 5.95 19.26
CA VAL A 117 -6.32 7.05 18.72
C VAL A 117 -6.01 7.29 17.27
N ASP A 118 -4.77 7.64 17.00
CA ASP A 118 -4.25 7.90 15.68
C ASP A 118 -2.99 7.08 15.46
N TRP A 119 -2.52 6.22 16.35
CA TRP A 119 -1.41 5.28 16.09
C TRP A 119 -1.72 3.90 16.67
N TRP A 120 -1.31 2.84 15.98
CA TRP A 120 -1.50 1.46 16.45
C TRP A 120 -0.24 0.61 16.25
N PRO A 121 0.19 -0.21 17.22
CA PRO A 121 1.35 -1.08 17.03
C PRO A 121 1.20 -2.06 15.87
N GLU A 122 -0.03 -2.43 15.52
CA GLU A 122 -0.30 -3.38 14.43
C GLU A 122 -0.15 -2.78 13.02
N GLU A 123 0.07 -1.46 12.90
CA GLU A 123 0.41 -0.85 11.59
C GLU A 123 1.78 -1.34 11.09
N GLN A 124 2.69 -1.68 12.01
CA GLN A 124 4.04 -2.13 11.72
C GLN A 124 4.06 -3.48 10.98
N VAL A 125 4.84 -3.55 9.91
CA VAL A 125 5.11 -4.81 9.19
C VAL A 125 6.02 -5.71 10.02
N THR A 126 5.60 -6.96 10.24
CA THR A 126 6.33 -7.91 11.08
C THR A 126 6.95 -9.05 10.29
N MET A 127 7.88 -9.79 10.91
CA MET A 127 8.40 -11.03 10.32
C MET A 127 7.34 -12.12 10.16
N ALA A 128 6.25 -12.08 10.95
CA ALA A 128 5.13 -12.99 10.77
C ALA A 128 4.36 -12.72 9.46
N ASP A 129 4.28 -11.45 9.03
CA ASP A 129 3.74 -11.09 7.72
C ASP A 129 4.66 -11.57 6.59
N VAL A 130 5.98 -11.42 6.78
CA VAL A 130 7.00 -11.93 5.83
C VAL A 130 6.91 -13.45 5.67
N ALA A 131 6.69 -14.19 6.76
CA ALA A 131 6.58 -15.65 6.74
C ALA A 131 5.40 -16.16 5.87
N ARG A 132 4.39 -15.33 5.61
CA ARG A 132 3.29 -15.68 4.69
C ARG A 132 3.75 -15.84 3.24
N PHE A 133 4.93 -15.33 2.90
CA PHE A 133 5.54 -15.52 1.58
C PHE A 133 6.46 -16.75 1.50
N GLU A 134 6.56 -17.58 2.54
CA GLU A 134 7.32 -18.82 2.47
C GLU A 134 6.76 -19.75 1.38
N GLY A 135 7.66 -20.29 0.54
CA GLY A 135 7.28 -21.17 -0.57
C GLY A 135 6.60 -20.47 -1.75
N VAL A 136 6.30 -19.16 -1.66
CA VAL A 136 5.71 -18.38 -2.76
C VAL A 136 6.63 -18.38 -3.98
N GLY A 137 7.94 -18.22 -3.80
CA GLY A 137 8.90 -18.11 -4.89
C GLY A 137 8.92 -16.71 -5.53
N ARG A 138 9.39 -16.61 -6.79
CA ARG A 138 9.51 -15.32 -7.49
C ARG A 138 8.14 -14.73 -7.85
N VAL A 139 8.06 -13.41 -7.81
CA VAL A 139 6.90 -12.61 -8.24
C VAL A 139 7.37 -11.52 -9.19
N ASP A 140 6.44 -10.91 -9.92
CA ASP A 140 6.73 -9.82 -10.86
C ASP A 140 6.81 -8.46 -10.16
N PHE A 141 5.99 -8.27 -9.13
CA PHE A 141 5.98 -7.04 -8.32
C PHE A 141 5.80 -7.36 -6.83
N LEU A 142 6.41 -6.53 -5.99
CA LEU A 142 6.05 -6.36 -4.58
C LEU A 142 5.40 -4.98 -4.40
N VAL A 143 4.17 -4.96 -3.93
CA VAL A 143 3.46 -3.74 -3.53
C VAL A 143 3.50 -3.66 -2.01
N CYS A 144 4.05 -2.57 -1.48
CA CYS A 144 4.12 -2.30 -0.05
C CYS A 144 4.00 -0.80 0.19
N HIS A 145 3.67 -0.37 1.41
CA HIS A 145 3.64 1.06 1.70
C HIS A 145 5.02 1.57 2.10
N THR A 146 5.60 1.01 3.16
CA THR A 146 6.97 1.29 3.59
C THR A 146 7.99 0.71 2.58
N PRO A 147 8.98 1.49 2.10
CA PRO A 147 10.03 0.98 1.23
C PRO A 147 11.07 0.11 1.99
N PRO A 148 11.86 -0.74 1.31
CA PRO A 148 12.98 -1.44 1.93
C PRO A 148 14.01 -0.48 2.55
N ALA A 149 14.62 -0.88 3.67
CA ALA A 149 15.51 -0.02 4.47
C ALA A 149 16.65 0.69 3.70
N PHE A 150 17.19 0.10 2.63
CA PHE A 150 18.26 0.74 1.85
C PHE A 150 17.81 1.98 1.08
N VAL A 151 16.51 2.12 0.82
CA VAL A 151 15.94 3.25 0.08
C VAL A 151 16.05 4.54 0.90
N TYR A 152 15.86 4.46 2.22
CA TYR A 152 15.91 5.60 3.14
C TYR A 152 17.23 6.37 3.09
N HIS A 153 18.34 5.69 2.80
CA HIS A 153 19.64 6.34 2.59
C HIS A 153 19.59 7.44 1.52
N PHE A 154 18.79 7.24 0.47
CA PHE A 154 18.69 8.21 -0.62
C PHE A 154 17.81 9.41 -0.25
N PHE A 155 17.06 9.32 0.85
CA PHE A 155 16.19 10.39 1.35
C PHE A 155 16.80 11.12 2.56
N ASP A 156 18.02 10.75 2.96
CA ASP A 156 18.69 11.26 4.16
C ASP A 156 17.88 11.02 5.44
N LEU A 157 17.18 9.88 5.50
CA LEU A 157 16.33 9.47 6.62
C LEU A 157 16.84 8.19 7.26
N PRO A 158 16.64 8.00 8.58
CA PRO A 158 16.77 6.69 9.20
C PRO A 158 15.63 5.77 8.72
N PRO A 159 15.85 4.47 8.53
CA PRO A 159 14.80 3.54 8.14
C PRO A 159 13.83 3.27 9.29
N ASP A 160 12.54 3.19 8.96
CA ASP A 160 11.52 2.75 9.90
C ASP A 160 11.63 1.24 10.20
N PRO A 161 11.18 0.78 11.39
CA PRO A 161 11.15 -0.64 11.75
C PRO A 161 10.55 -1.56 10.68
N SER A 162 9.44 -1.16 10.05
CA SER A 162 8.81 -1.92 8.96
C SER A 162 9.74 -2.13 7.77
N ALA A 163 10.63 -1.18 7.47
CA ALA A 163 11.54 -1.22 6.33
C ALA A 163 12.51 -2.41 6.38
N VAL A 164 12.81 -2.92 7.59
CA VAL A 164 13.62 -4.12 7.79
C VAL A 164 12.85 -5.37 7.36
N ALA A 165 11.60 -5.52 7.79
CA ALA A 165 10.75 -6.65 7.42
C ALA A 165 10.45 -6.65 5.91
N VAL A 166 10.11 -5.49 5.34
CA VAL A 166 9.92 -5.32 3.90
C VAL A 166 11.17 -5.72 3.12
N GLY A 167 12.37 -5.32 3.58
CA GLY A 167 13.62 -5.74 2.96
C GLY A 167 13.84 -7.26 2.97
N ARG A 168 13.37 -7.97 4.01
CA ARG A 168 13.41 -9.44 4.07
C ARG A 168 12.42 -10.08 3.10
N ALA A 169 11.20 -9.58 3.02
CA ALA A 169 10.21 -10.05 2.03
C ALA A 169 10.73 -9.86 0.60
N TRP A 170 11.27 -8.68 0.28
CA TRP A 170 11.87 -8.39 -1.03
C TRP A 170 12.97 -9.39 -1.41
N GLN A 171 13.86 -9.73 -0.47
CA GLN A 171 14.88 -10.76 -0.69
C GLN A 171 14.27 -12.15 -0.92
N MET A 172 13.32 -12.56 -0.08
CA MET A 172 12.65 -13.86 -0.15
C MET A 172 11.92 -14.08 -1.48
N LEU A 173 11.27 -13.02 -1.98
CA LEU A 173 10.53 -13.01 -3.24
C LEU A 173 11.43 -12.90 -4.48
N GLY A 174 12.75 -12.96 -4.31
CA GLY A 174 13.71 -12.95 -5.42
C GLY A 174 14.04 -11.57 -5.96
N ARG A 175 13.86 -10.52 -5.15
CA ARG A 175 14.13 -9.11 -5.46
C ARG A 175 13.34 -8.59 -6.66
N PRO A 176 12.01 -8.70 -6.67
CA PRO A 176 11.18 -8.11 -7.72
C PRO A 176 11.29 -6.58 -7.72
N PRO A 177 10.88 -5.90 -8.81
CA PRO A 177 10.49 -4.50 -8.75
C PRO A 177 9.50 -4.23 -7.60
N VAL A 178 9.66 -3.10 -6.94
CA VAL A 178 8.82 -2.69 -5.80
C VAL A 178 8.07 -1.41 -6.14
N MET A 179 6.78 -1.36 -5.80
CA MET A 179 5.95 -0.15 -5.88
C MET A 179 5.49 0.22 -4.48
N CYS A 180 5.83 1.42 -4.02
CA CYS A 180 5.59 1.86 -2.64
C CYS A 180 5.37 3.37 -2.52
N GLY A 181 4.93 3.84 -1.35
CA GLY A 181 4.63 5.25 -1.06
C GLY A 181 5.47 5.78 0.11
N HIS A 182 4.80 6.34 1.13
CA HIS A 182 5.29 6.64 2.48
C HIS A 182 6.28 7.82 2.59
N LEU A 183 7.24 7.94 1.66
CA LEU A 183 8.25 9.01 1.71
C LEU A 183 7.83 10.27 0.93
N HIS A 184 6.66 10.23 0.27
CA HIS A 184 5.98 11.30 -0.49
C HIS A 184 6.78 11.98 -1.62
N LYS A 185 8.08 11.69 -1.76
CA LYS A 185 8.95 12.25 -2.81
C LYS A 185 9.22 11.18 -3.86
N PRO A 186 8.70 11.35 -5.09
CA PRO A 186 8.91 10.40 -6.19
C PRO A 186 10.38 10.06 -6.39
N ARG A 187 10.71 8.77 -6.37
CA ARG A 187 12.08 8.30 -6.62
C ARG A 187 12.14 6.88 -7.14
N GLU A 188 13.14 6.61 -7.97
CA GLU A 188 13.50 5.26 -8.39
C GLU A 188 14.91 4.92 -7.92
N VAL A 189 15.06 3.82 -7.17
CA VAL A 189 16.34 3.37 -6.61
C VAL A 189 16.38 1.85 -6.60
N GLY A 190 17.33 1.27 -7.35
CA GLY A 190 17.63 -0.16 -7.24
C GLY A 190 16.44 -1.10 -7.50
N GLY A 191 15.54 -0.72 -8.43
CA GLY A 191 14.31 -1.46 -8.72
C GLY A 191 13.14 -1.17 -7.77
N VAL A 192 13.28 -0.20 -6.87
CA VAL A 192 12.18 0.30 -6.03
C VAL A 192 11.69 1.63 -6.58
N ARG A 193 10.39 1.73 -6.81
CA ARG A 193 9.69 2.97 -7.13
C ARG A 193 8.90 3.45 -5.92
N VAL A 194 9.35 4.56 -5.35
CA VAL A 194 8.64 5.32 -4.31
C VAL A 194 7.78 6.33 -5.02
N LEU A 195 6.47 6.23 -4.90
CA LEU A 195 5.46 7.12 -5.47
C LEU A 195 5.24 8.32 -4.53
N GLY A 196 4.94 9.48 -5.11
CA GLY A 196 4.48 10.65 -4.37
C GLY A 196 2.97 10.65 -4.14
N GLU A 197 2.47 11.66 -3.43
CA GLU A 197 1.04 11.85 -3.19
C GLU A 197 0.25 11.91 -4.52
N LEU A 198 -0.74 11.04 -4.65
CA LEU A 198 -1.60 10.86 -5.83
C LEU A 198 -0.84 10.66 -7.16
N GLU A 199 0.44 10.32 -7.10
CA GLU A 199 1.22 10.02 -8.29
C GLU A 199 0.70 8.74 -8.95
N VAL A 200 0.50 8.78 -10.27
CA VAL A 200 0.09 7.63 -11.07
C VAL A 200 1.26 7.15 -11.93
N LEU A 201 1.58 5.86 -11.82
CA LEU A 201 2.53 5.17 -12.66
C LEU A 201 1.84 4.03 -13.41
N ILE A 202 2.08 3.90 -14.70
CA ILE A 202 1.58 2.77 -15.50
C ILE A 202 2.76 1.87 -15.87
N ALA A 203 2.65 0.56 -15.61
CA ALA A 203 3.66 -0.45 -15.92
C ALA A 203 3.07 -1.76 -16.47
#